data_AF-A0A8T6RKP3-F1
#
_entry.id   AF-A0A8T6RKP3-F1
#
_cell.length_a   1.000
_cell.length_b   1.000
_cell.length_c   1.000
_cell.angle_alpha   90.00
_cell.angle_beta   90.00
_cell.angle_gamma   90.00
#
_symmetry.space_group_name_H-M   'P 1'
#
loop_
_entity.id
_entity.type
_entity.pdbx_description
1 polymer ?
#
loop_
_entity_poly.entity_id
_entity_poly.type
_entity_poly.pdbx_seq_one_letter_code
_entity_poly.pdbx_strand_id
1 'polypeptide(L)'
;MKDIPIQIKNLLKKQKYHLVGNHSAIKKCRWTHKSLVFDQACYKERFYGIFSHRCMQVTPSLLWCTHCCDFCWRLQPSDIDINWDQTKIDVPINDPEFILDGFYKEWKRILSGYKPLSHDKVTWEKWEEANNPFSIAISLSGEPLIYPRINELIELTKKRGLITFVVSNATRPEIVKNLTEPNQLYFSLISPNKENYEQICRPLILNAWEKIMESFSYLESFSCPTVLRLTLSDHKNLKNPEEFAKIIEKYSPTHVEAKGYMYLGFSRRRGMKVNNMPLHKKIKEFAIKLADNCGYYFIDDVERSRVVLLSKQKKIKKFS
;
A
#
# COMPACT_ATOMS: atom_id res chain seq x y z
N MET A 1 2.09 -2.42 -24.97
CA MET A 1 1.67 -3.83 -25.05
C MET A 1 0.19 -3.83 -25.41
N LYS A 2 -0.30 -4.64 -26.35
CA LYS A 2 -1.75 -4.61 -26.64
C LYS A 2 -2.61 -5.20 -25.51
N ASP A 3 -2.04 -6.12 -24.73
CA ASP A 3 -2.67 -6.78 -23.58
C ASP A 3 -1.56 -7.36 -22.66
N ILE A 4 -1.89 -7.73 -21.41
CA ILE A 4 -0.97 -8.43 -20.52
C ILE A 4 -0.66 -9.83 -21.09
N PRO A 5 0.62 -10.23 -21.24
CA PRO A 5 0.99 -11.56 -21.73
C PRO A 5 0.34 -12.70 -20.92
N ILE A 6 -0.05 -13.78 -21.62
CA ILE A 6 -0.76 -14.91 -21.00
C ILE A 6 0.05 -15.57 -19.88
N GLN A 7 1.38 -15.64 -20.02
CA GLN A 7 2.30 -16.15 -19.02
C GLN A 7 2.20 -15.34 -17.72
N ILE A 8 2.18 -14.00 -17.84
CA ILE A 8 2.02 -13.07 -16.71
C ILE A 8 0.63 -13.23 -16.08
N LYS A 9 -0.44 -13.28 -16.90
CA LYS A 9 -1.81 -13.50 -16.40
C LYS A 9 -1.92 -14.80 -15.59
N ASN A 10 -1.36 -15.89 -16.08
CA ASN A 10 -1.39 -17.19 -15.39
C ASN A 10 -0.59 -17.16 -14.08
N LEU A 11 0.56 -16.50 -14.06
CA LEU A 11 1.37 -16.32 -12.85
C LEU A 11 0.62 -15.50 -11.79
N LEU A 12 0.01 -14.39 -12.17
CA LEU A 12 -0.79 -13.55 -11.28
C LEU A 12 -2.01 -14.32 -10.72
N LYS A 13 -2.71 -15.10 -11.56
CA LYS A 13 -3.81 -15.98 -11.13
C LYS A 13 -3.33 -17.04 -10.12
N LYS A 14 -2.17 -17.67 -10.33
CA LYS A 14 -1.56 -18.59 -9.35
C LYS A 14 -1.30 -17.90 -8.01
N GLN A 15 -0.89 -16.64 -8.05
CA GLN A 15 -0.72 -15.78 -6.87
C GLN A 15 -2.03 -15.21 -6.31
N LYS A 16 -3.19 -15.68 -6.80
CA LYS A 16 -4.53 -15.30 -6.35
C LYS A 16 -4.90 -13.84 -6.62
N TYR A 17 -4.29 -13.21 -7.62
CA TYR A 17 -4.81 -11.95 -8.17
C TYR A 17 -6.04 -12.23 -9.03
N HIS A 18 -7.04 -11.37 -8.88
CA HIS A 18 -8.21 -11.33 -9.74
C HIS A 18 -8.06 -10.11 -10.64
N LEU A 19 -7.86 -10.35 -11.94
CA LEU A 19 -7.63 -9.30 -12.93
C LEU A 19 -8.96 -8.61 -13.26
N VAL A 20 -8.90 -7.29 -13.39
CA VAL A 20 -10.04 -6.44 -13.79
C VAL A 20 -9.59 -5.60 -14.97
N GLY A 21 -10.23 -5.82 -16.12
CA GLY A 21 -9.83 -5.21 -17.38
C GLY A 21 -8.39 -5.55 -17.79
N ASN A 22 -7.70 -4.54 -18.31
CA ASN A 22 -6.40 -4.68 -18.96
C ASN A 22 -5.23 -4.35 -18.02
N HIS A 23 -5.47 -3.58 -16.95
CA HIS A 23 -4.39 -3.04 -16.11
C HIS A 23 -4.68 -3.04 -14.61
N SER A 24 -5.87 -3.45 -14.19
CA SER A 24 -6.29 -3.41 -12.79
C SER A 24 -6.39 -4.80 -12.17
N ALA A 25 -6.35 -4.88 -10.84
CA ALA A 25 -6.63 -6.11 -10.12
C ALA A 25 -7.12 -5.87 -8.69
N ILE A 26 -7.85 -6.85 -8.18
CA ILE A 26 -8.15 -7.01 -6.76
C ILE A 26 -7.50 -8.30 -6.24
N LYS A 27 -7.09 -8.29 -4.98
CA LYS A 27 -6.65 -9.48 -4.29
C LYS A 27 -7.02 -9.38 -2.82
N LYS A 28 -7.53 -10.48 -2.28
CA LYS A 28 -7.81 -10.55 -0.85
C LYS A 28 -6.54 -10.45 -0.04
N CYS A 29 -6.54 -9.57 0.95
CA CYS A 29 -5.44 -9.49 1.91
C CYS A 29 -5.38 -10.76 2.77
N ARG A 30 -4.19 -11.09 3.28
CA ARG A 30 -4.02 -12.12 4.32
C ARG A 30 -4.92 -11.82 5.53
N TRP A 31 -5.06 -10.55 5.89
CA TRP A 31 -5.84 -10.13 7.04
C TRP A 31 -7.35 -10.27 6.87
N THR A 32 -7.87 -10.20 5.64
CA THR A 32 -9.28 -10.53 5.38
C THR A 32 -9.55 -12.00 5.72
N HIS A 33 -8.67 -12.92 5.34
CA HIS A 33 -8.80 -14.33 5.75
C HIS A 33 -8.74 -14.48 7.27
N LYS A 34 -7.77 -13.81 7.90
CA LYS A 34 -7.57 -13.88 9.35
C LYS A 34 -8.77 -13.33 10.12
N SER A 35 -9.39 -12.26 9.65
CA SER A 35 -10.61 -11.75 10.24
C SER A 35 -11.77 -12.70 10.03
N LEU A 36 -12.04 -13.14 8.79
CA LEU A 36 -13.17 -14.02 8.47
C LEU A 36 -13.14 -15.36 9.23
N VAL A 37 -11.97 -16.00 9.35
CA VAL A 37 -11.84 -17.39 9.81
C VAL A 37 -11.37 -17.50 11.26
N PHE A 38 -10.64 -16.51 11.76
CA PHE A 38 -9.99 -16.57 13.08
C PHE A 38 -10.27 -15.35 13.94
N ASP A 39 -11.19 -14.47 13.52
CA ASP A 39 -11.51 -13.22 14.20
C ASP A 39 -10.29 -12.33 14.50
N GLN A 40 -9.29 -12.41 13.62
CA GLN A 40 -8.03 -11.68 13.76
C GLN A 40 -7.95 -10.49 12.79
N ALA A 41 -8.05 -9.29 13.34
CA ALA A 41 -7.93 -8.03 12.62
C ALA A 41 -6.51 -7.73 12.08
N CYS A 42 -6.38 -6.79 11.15
CA CYS A 42 -5.11 -6.17 10.78
C CYS A 42 -4.74 -5.02 11.73
N TYR A 43 -3.52 -4.48 11.58
CA TYR A 43 -3.08 -3.36 12.41
C TYR A 43 -3.89 -2.07 12.17
N LYS A 44 -4.39 -1.85 10.95
CA LYS A 44 -5.16 -0.65 10.60
C LYS A 44 -6.53 -0.60 11.28
N GLU A 45 -7.08 -1.74 11.65
CA GLU A 45 -8.30 -1.81 12.45
C GLU A 45 -8.08 -1.22 13.85
N ARG A 46 -6.95 -1.60 14.47
CA ARG A 46 -6.53 -1.05 15.76
C ARG A 46 -6.21 0.44 15.66
N PHE A 47 -5.45 0.85 14.66
CA PHE A 47 -5.00 2.24 14.48
C PHE A 47 -6.15 3.16 14.05
N TYR A 48 -6.81 2.84 12.93
CA TYR A 48 -7.72 3.76 12.24
C TYR A 48 -9.18 3.32 12.29
N GLY A 49 -9.51 2.20 12.92
CA GLY A 49 -10.89 1.71 12.98
C GLY A 49 -11.46 1.23 11.65
N ILE A 50 -10.63 0.64 10.78
CA ILE A 50 -11.14 -0.04 9.57
C ILE A 50 -11.45 -1.51 9.83
N PHE A 51 -12.40 -2.10 9.12
CA PHE A 51 -12.70 -3.53 9.26
C PHE A 51 -11.95 -4.38 8.24
N SER A 52 -11.11 -5.30 8.72
CA SER A 52 -10.19 -6.08 7.89
C SER A 52 -10.89 -7.04 6.92
N HIS A 53 -12.06 -7.58 7.30
CA HIS A 53 -12.89 -8.44 6.45
C HIS A 53 -13.72 -7.64 5.43
N ARG A 54 -13.86 -6.32 5.62
CA ARG A 54 -14.62 -5.41 4.75
C ARG A 54 -13.73 -4.45 3.96
N CYS A 55 -12.45 -4.80 3.77
CA CYS A 55 -11.47 -3.99 3.05
C CYS A 55 -11.10 -4.63 1.71
N MET A 56 -11.43 -3.95 0.60
CA MET A 56 -11.02 -4.34 -0.74
C MET A 56 -9.60 -3.85 -1.05
N GLN A 57 -8.63 -4.74 -1.19
CA GLN A 57 -7.27 -4.36 -1.60
C GLN A 57 -7.12 -4.45 -3.13
N VAL A 58 -6.90 -3.30 -3.77
CA VAL A 58 -6.97 -3.14 -5.23
C VAL A 58 -5.78 -2.36 -5.79
N THR A 59 -5.64 -2.37 -7.11
CA THR A 59 -4.76 -1.47 -7.86
C THR A 59 -5.31 -1.19 -9.26
N PRO A 60 -5.22 0.05 -9.76
CA PRO A 60 -5.49 0.40 -11.15
C PRO A 60 -4.26 0.31 -12.06
N SER A 61 -3.10 -0.13 -11.57
CA SER A 61 -1.83 -0.13 -12.33
C SER A 61 -0.96 -1.34 -12.01
N LEU A 62 -1.54 -2.54 -12.09
CA LEU A 62 -0.99 -3.80 -11.56
C LEU A 62 0.50 -4.06 -11.84
N LEU A 63 0.94 -3.84 -13.07
CA LEU A 63 2.29 -4.16 -13.55
C LEU A 63 3.20 -2.94 -13.73
N TRP A 64 2.69 -1.73 -13.49
CA TRP A 64 3.39 -0.49 -13.80
C TRP A 64 3.76 0.24 -12.51
N CYS A 65 5.03 0.62 -12.41
CA CYS A 65 5.61 1.32 -11.29
C CYS A 65 6.88 2.02 -11.76
N THR A 66 7.23 3.12 -11.11
CA THR A 66 8.47 3.87 -11.37
C THR A 66 9.67 3.33 -10.59
N HIS A 67 9.49 2.27 -9.78
CA HIS A 67 10.56 1.63 -9.00
C HIS A 67 10.69 0.13 -9.27
N CYS A 68 11.92 -0.36 -9.11
CA CYS A 68 12.28 -1.78 -9.07
C CYS A 68 12.80 -2.20 -7.68
N CYS A 69 12.11 -1.84 -6.60
CA CYS A 69 12.64 -2.03 -5.23
C CYS A 69 12.98 -3.49 -4.89
N ASP A 70 14.02 -3.68 -4.08
CA ASP A 70 14.44 -4.99 -3.52
C ASP A 70 13.33 -5.69 -2.73
N PHE A 71 12.68 -4.92 -1.85
CA PHE A 71 11.68 -5.43 -0.91
C PHE A 71 10.30 -5.66 -1.53
N CYS A 72 10.08 -5.28 -2.79
CA CYS A 72 8.76 -5.28 -3.40
C CYS A 72 8.30 -6.72 -3.71
N TRP A 73 7.10 -7.11 -3.25
CA TRP A 73 6.55 -8.45 -3.53
C TRP A 73 6.00 -8.58 -4.97
N ARG A 74 5.73 -7.46 -5.65
CA ARG A 74 5.20 -7.39 -7.02
C ARG A 74 6.13 -8.09 -8.00
N LEU A 75 5.56 -8.67 -9.06
CA LEU A 75 6.30 -9.17 -10.23
C LEU A 75 7.02 -8.04 -10.98
N GLN A 76 8.33 -8.22 -11.23
CA GLN A 76 9.15 -7.36 -12.07
C GLN A 76 9.64 -8.13 -13.30
N PRO A 77 9.99 -7.44 -14.40
CA PRO A 77 10.53 -8.06 -15.60
C PRO A 77 11.63 -9.08 -15.35
N SER A 78 12.58 -8.75 -14.48
CA SER A 78 13.73 -9.58 -14.12
C SER A 78 13.39 -10.87 -13.37
N ASP A 79 12.16 -11.07 -12.89
CA ASP A 79 11.82 -12.34 -12.21
C ASP A 79 11.42 -13.47 -13.17
N ILE A 80 11.11 -13.12 -14.42
CA ILE A 80 10.47 -14.02 -15.39
C ILE A 80 11.03 -13.87 -16.81
N ASP A 81 12.11 -13.10 -16.99
CA ASP A 81 12.76 -12.85 -18.29
C ASP A 81 11.80 -12.34 -19.39
N ILE A 82 10.77 -11.60 -19.00
CA ILE A 82 9.84 -10.91 -19.91
C ILE A 82 9.95 -9.42 -19.66
N ASN A 83 10.39 -8.67 -20.68
CA ASN A 83 10.60 -7.23 -20.57
C ASN A 83 9.36 -6.44 -21.03
N TRP A 84 9.02 -5.38 -20.29
CA TRP A 84 8.06 -4.35 -20.68
C TRP A 84 8.42 -3.01 -20.03
N ASP A 85 7.92 -1.91 -20.59
CA ASP A 85 8.04 -0.59 -19.98
C ASP A 85 7.12 -0.51 -18.76
N GLN A 86 7.71 -0.47 -17.56
CA GLN A 86 6.97 -0.40 -16.30
C GLN A 86 6.51 1.02 -15.96
N THR A 87 7.02 2.06 -16.63
CA THR A 87 6.84 3.45 -16.19
C THR A 87 5.53 4.08 -16.67
N LYS A 88 4.84 3.45 -17.63
CA LYS A 88 3.58 3.90 -18.22
C LYS A 88 2.67 2.72 -18.56
N ILE A 89 1.36 2.87 -18.31
CA ILE A 89 0.39 1.87 -18.75
C ILE A 89 0.31 1.93 -20.27
N ASP A 90 0.69 0.83 -20.91
CA ASP A 90 0.85 0.74 -22.36
C ASP A 90 -0.18 -0.18 -23.02
N VAL A 91 -1.29 -0.45 -22.32
CA VAL A 91 -2.51 -1.19 -22.74
C VAL A 91 -3.71 -0.23 -22.77
N PRO A 92 -4.85 -0.57 -23.40
CA PRO A 92 -6.04 0.29 -23.38
C PRO A 92 -6.52 0.59 -21.95
N ILE A 93 -6.62 1.89 -21.64
CA ILE A 93 -7.05 2.39 -20.33
C ILE A 93 -8.55 2.11 -20.14
N ASN A 94 -8.88 1.39 -19.07
CA ASN A 94 -10.26 1.12 -18.69
C ASN A 94 -10.85 2.29 -17.92
N ASP A 95 -12.15 2.46 -18.07
CA ASP A 95 -12.94 3.47 -17.38
C ASP A 95 -12.99 3.21 -15.85
N PRO A 96 -12.91 4.25 -15.00
CA PRO A 96 -13.01 4.13 -13.55
C PRO A 96 -14.25 3.39 -13.04
N GLU A 97 -15.43 3.58 -13.66
CA GLU A 97 -16.67 2.91 -13.26
C GLU A 97 -16.59 1.41 -13.58
N PHE A 98 -16.14 1.07 -14.79
CA PHE A 98 -15.87 -0.32 -15.17
C PHE A 98 -14.89 -1.01 -14.20
N ILE A 99 -13.81 -0.31 -13.81
CA ILE A 99 -12.81 -0.83 -12.87
C ILE A 99 -13.45 -1.07 -11.49
N LEU A 100 -14.20 -0.10 -10.97
CA LEU A 100 -14.82 -0.19 -9.65
C LEU A 100 -15.86 -1.31 -9.59
N ASP A 101 -16.75 -1.41 -10.59
CA ASP A 101 -17.73 -2.50 -10.66
C ASP A 101 -17.06 -3.87 -10.84
N GLY A 102 -15.96 -3.92 -11.60
CA GLY A 102 -15.11 -5.09 -11.70
C GLY A 102 -14.50 -5.50 -10.35
N PHE A 103 -14.06 -4.56 -9.52
CA PHE A 103 -13.58 -4.84 -8.16
C PHE A 103 -14.68 -5.43 -7.28
N TYR A 104 -15.90 -4.88 -7.31
CA TYR A 104 -17.04 -5.44 -6.57
C TYR A 104 -17.40 -6.85 -7.04
N LYS A 105 -17.42 -7.09 -8.35
CA LYS A 105 -17.68 -8.41 -8.93
C LYS A 105 -16.66 -9.45 -8.47
N GLU A 106 -15.37 -9.12 -8.59
CA GLU A 106 -14.30 -10.03 -8.20
C GLU A 106 -14.20 -10.16 -6.66
N TRP A 107 -14.58 -9.14 -5.88
CA TRP A 107 -14.71 -9.25 -4.44
C TRP A 107 -15.78 -10.27 -4.02
N LYS A 108 -16.99 -10.21 -4.62
CA LYS A 108 -18.04 -11.22 -4.41
C LYS A 108 -17.56 -12.62 -4.80
N ARG A 109 -16.82 -12.75 -5.90
CA ARG A 109 -16.22 -14.01 -6.33
C ARG A 109 -15.16 -14.54 -5.35
N ILE A 110 -14.36 -13.66 -4.74
CA ILE A 110 -13.43 -14.04 -3.69
C ILE A 110 -14.19 -14.56 -2.46
N LEU A 111 -15.25 -13.87 -2.05
CA LEU A 111 -16.04 -14.21 -0.87
C LEU A 111 -16.94 -15.43 -1.04
N SER A 112 -17.24 -15.87 -2.28
CA SER A 112 -17.99 -17.11 -2.49
C SER A 112 -17.25 -18.34 -1.93
N GLY A 113 -15.91 -18.29 -1.86
CA GLY A 113 -15.09 -19.31 -1.19
C GLY A 113 -15.09 -19.25 0.35
N TYR A 114 -15.82 -18.31 0.94
CA TYR A 114 -15.97 -18.12 2.39
C TYR A 114 -17.43 -18.26 2.84
N LYS A 115 -18.33 -18.70 1.95
CA LYS A 115 -19.73 -18.88 2.29
C LYS A 115 -19.84 -19.91 3.43
N PRO A 116 -20.60 -19.66 4.51
CA PRO A 116 -20.67 -20.57 5.66
C PRO A 116 -21.02 -22.02 5.31
N LEU A 117 -21.82 -22.23 4.25
CA LEU A 117 -22.13 -23.57 3.71
C LEU A 117 -20.90 -24.36 3.25
N SER A 118 -19.85 -23.69 2.80
CA SER A 118 -18.60 -24.28 2.31
C SER A 118 -17.41 -24.00 3.21
N HIS A 119 -17.60 -23.26 4.32
CA HIS A 119 -16.55 -22.86 5.23
C HIS A 119 -17.10 -22.68 6.66
N ASP A 120 -17.16 -23.78 7.40
CA ASP A 120 -17.69 -23.91 8.77
C ASP A 120 -17.21 -22.87 9.80
N LYS A 121 -15.96 -22.38 9.65
CA LYS A 121 -15.38 -21.36 10.54
C LYS A 121 -15.84 -19.92 10.28
N VAL A 122 -16.67 -19.67 9.27
CA VAL A 122 -17.16 -18.32 8.93
C VAL A 122 -18.64 -18.24 9.28
N THR A 123 -19.04 -17.24 10.08
CA THR A 123 -20.46 -17.01 10.41
C THR A 123 -21.19 -16.31 9.25
N TRP A 124 -22.52 -16.47 9.20
CA TRP A 124 -23.38 -15.77 8.22
C TRP A 124 -23.25 -14.25 8.33
N GLU A 125 -23.35 -13.72 9.55
CA GLU A 125 -23.22 -12.28 9.83
C GLU A 125 -21.90 -11.73 9.28
N LYS A 126 -20.77 -12.38 9.57
CA LYS A 126 -19.45 -11.90 9.15
C LYS A 126 -19.24 -12.00 7.65
N TRP A 127 -19.82 -13.03 7.01
CA TRP A 127 -19.80 -13.18 5.56
C TRP A 127 -20.67 -12.12 4.87
N GLU A 128 -21.84 -11.80 5.41
CA GLU A 128 -22.74 -10.76 4.91
C GLU A 128 -22.11 -9.37 5.05
N GLU A 129 -21.52 -9.07 6.20
CA GLU A 129 -20.74 -7.85 6.42
C GLU A 129 -19.60 -7.71 5.40
N ALA A 130 -18.87 -8.78 5.14
CA ALA A 130 -17.79 -8.77 4.16
C ALA A 130 -18.30 -8.50 2.73
N ASN A 131 -19.50 -8.99 2.38
CA ASN A 131 -20.16 -8.71 1.10
C ASN A 131 -20.63 -7.26 0.96
N ASN A 132 -20.62 -6.48 2.04
CA ASN A 132 -20.83 -5.04 2.04
C ASN A 132 -19.52 -4.31 2.43
N PRO A 133 -18.59 -4.08 1.48
CA PRO A 133 -17.30 -3.44 1.77
C PRO A 133 -17.45 -2.10 2.48
N PHE A 134 -16.59 -1.86 3.47
CA PHE A 134 -16.51 -0.61 4.22
C PHE A 134 -15.39 0.30 3.70
N SER A 135 -14.29 -0.30 3.24
CA SER A 135 -13.11 0.43 2.79
C SER A 135 -12.49 -0.17 1.53
N ILE A 136 -11.76 0.66 0.80
CA ILE A 136 -10.97 0.26 -0.36
C ILE A 136 -9.55 0.79 -0.23
N ALA A 137 -8.57 -0.09 -0.41
CA ALA A 137 -7.16 0.21 -0.31
C ALA A 137 -6.50 0.08 -1.68
N ILE A 138 -6.33 1.22 -2.35
CA ILE A 138 -5.61 1.37 -3.62
C ILE A 138 -4.11 1.27 -3.32
N SER A 139 -3.61 0.04 -3.21
CA SER A 139 -2.31 -0.26 -2.59
C SER A 139 -1.78 -1.67 -2.88
N LEU A 140 -2.41 -2.42 -3.79
CA LEU A 140 -2.11 -3.83 -3.98
C LEU A 140 -0.72 -4.08 -4.60
N SER A 141 -0.46 -3.42 -5.72
CA SER A 141 0.73 -3.60 -6.55
C SER A 141 0.82 -2.45 -7.54
N GLY A 142 2.03 -2.14 -8.00
CA GLY A 142 2.27 -1.03 -8.94
C GLY A 142 2.26 0.33 -8.24
N GLU A 143 2.35 1.38 -9.04
CA GLU A 143 2.20 2.76 -8.60
C GLU A 143 0.83 3.30 -9.06
N PRO A 144 -0.16 3.48 -8.16
CA PRO A 144 -1.52 3.85 -8.56
C PRO A 144 -1.60 5.20 -9.28
N LEU A 145 -0.69 6.14 -9.00
CA LEU A 145 -0.68 7.45 -9.65
C LEU A 145 -0.21 7.40 -11.12
N ILE A 146 0.20 6.24 -11.64
CA ILE A 146 0.40 6.05 -13.09
C ILE A 146 -0.95 5.97 -13.83
N TYR A 147 -2.03 5.56 -13.16
CA TYR A 147 -3.34 5.51 -13.79
C TYR A 147 -3.85 6.93 -14.07
N PRO A 148 -4.10 7.30 -15.35
CA PRO A 148 -4.36 8.69 -15.73
C PRO A 148 -5.69 9.25 -15.19
N ARG A 149 -6.64 8.37 -14.82
CA ARG A 149 -7.96 8.75 -14.30
C ARG A 149 -8.10 8.44 -12.80
N ILE A 150 -7.00 8.52 -12.05
CA ILE A 150 -6.97 8.20 -10.61
C ILE A 150 -7.89 9.08 -9.78
N ASN A 151 -8.00 10.36 -10.10
CA ASN A 151 -8.90 11.30 -9.42
C ASN A 151 -10.36 10.86 -9.52
N GLU A 152 -10.82 10.55 -10.73
CA GLU A 152 -12.18 10.06 -10.99
C GLU A 152 -12.45 8.74 -10.25
N LEU A 153 -11.46 7.83 -10.20
CA LEU A 153 -11.60 6.59 -9.45
C LEU A 153 -11.74 6.85 -7.93
N ILE A 154 -10.95 7.77 -7.37
CA ILE A 154 -11.06 8.15 -5.96
C ILE A 154 -12.45 8.75 -5.67
N GLU A 155 -12.93 9.66 -6.53
CA GLU A 155 -14.26 10.27 -6.41
C GLU A 155 -15.38 9.21 -6.43
N LEU A 156 -15.33 8.28 -7.39
CA LEU A 156 -16.32 7.22 -7.50
C LEU A 156 -16.33 6.31 -6.26
N THR A 157 -15.17 5.96 -5.72
CA THR A 157 -15.10 5.13 -4.51
C THR A 157 -15.74 5.84 -3.31
N LYS A 158 -15.48 7.15 -3.14
CA LYS A 158 -16.11 7.96 -2.09
C LYS A 158 -17.61 8.12 -2.31
N LYS A 159 -18.05 8.33 -3.55
CA LYS A 159 -19.48 8.41 -3.92
C LYS A 159 -20.22 7.11 -3.62
N ARG A 160 -19.55 5.96 -3.72
CA ARG A 160 -20.08 4.64 -3.29
C ARG A 160 -20.01 4.41 -1.76
N GLY A 161 -19.63 5.44 -0.98
CA GLY A 161 -19.61 5.39 0.48
C GLY A 161 -18.40 4.65 1.09
N LEU A 162 -17.37 4.35 0.29
CA LEU A 162 -16.19 3.64 0.79
C LEU A 162 -15.20 4.59 1.46
N ILE A 163 -14.59 4.14 2.55
CA ILE A 163 -13.37 4.77 3.07
C ILE A 163 -12.19 4.40 2.16
N THR A 164 -11.70 5.38 1.42
CA THR A 164 -10.67 5.20 0.40
C THR A 164 -9.27 5.51 0.94
N PHE A 165 -8.37 4.56 0.78
CA PHE A 165 -6.94 4.70 1.05
C PHE A 165 -6.14 4.65 -0.26
N VAL A 166 -5.22 5.60 -0.44
CA VAL A 166 -4.28 5.59 -1.58
C VAL A 166 -2.87 5.45 -1.02
N VAL A 167 -2.09 4.50 -1.57
CA VAL A 167 -0.69 4.31 -1.23
C VAL A 167 0.17 4.52 -2.47
N SER A 168 0.99 5.56 -2.46
CA SER A 168 1.89 5.90 -3.57
C SER A 168 3.35 5.88 -3.12
N ASN A 169 4.26 5.70 -4.08
CA ASN A 169 5.68 5.94 -3.94
C ASN A 169 6.07 7.41 -4.16
N ALA A 170 5.09 8.28 -4.47
CA ALA A 170 5.23 9.73 -4.58
C ALA A 170 6.16 10.23 -5.70
N THR A 171 6.40 9.45 -6.76
CA THR A 171 7.25 9.91 -7.87
C THR A 171 6.52 10.73 -8.94
N ARG A 172 5.26 11.12 -8.68
CA ARG A 172 4.35 11.78 -9.64
C ARG A 172 3.84 13.12 -9.08
N PRO A 173 4.71 14.10 -8.79
CA PRO A 173 4.30 15.37 -8.20
C PRO A 173 3.25 16.10 -9.03
N GLU A 174 3.29 15.96 -10.35
CA GLU A 174 2.32 16.54 -11.28
C GLU A 174 0.88 16.06 -11.02
N ILE A 175 0.73 14.82 -10.55
CA ILE A 175 -0.56 14.24 -10.16
C ILE A 175 -0.87 14.57 -8.70
N VAL A 176 0.13 14.47 -7.81
CA VAL A 176 -0.05 14.74 -6.37
C VAL A 176 -0.58 16.15 -6.12
N LYS A 177 -0.06 17.16 -6.83
CA LYS A 177 -0.46 18.56 -6.69
C LYS A 177 -1.97 18.78 -6.86
N ASN A 178 -2.61 17.98 -7.71
CA ASN A 178 -4.04 18.10 -8.05
C ASN A 178 -4.80 16.79 -7.72
N LEU A 179 -4.31 16.01 -6.77
CA LEU A 179 -4.90 14.72 -6.43
C LEU A 179 -6.22 14.91 -5.70
N THR A 180 -7.30 14.29 -6.18
CA THR A 180 -8.57 14.27 -5.44
C THR A 180 -8.35 13.55 -4.11
N GLU A 181 -8.70 14.20 -3.00
CA GLU A 181 -8.37 13.70 -1.68
C GLU A 181 -9.06 12.36 -1.37
N PRO A 182 -8.29 11.30 -1.06
CA PRO A 182 -8.84 10.08 -0.46
C PRO A 182 -9.28 10.36 0.98
N ASN A 183 -9.81 9.36 1.69
CA ASN A 183 -10.05 9.50 3.13
C ASN A 183 -8.74 9.50 3.92
N GLN A 184 -7.68 8.88 3.40
CA GLN A 184 -6.33 8.95 3.95
C GLN A 184 -5.28 8.63 2.87
N LEU A 185 -4.28 9.51 2.75
CA LEU A 185 -3.22 9.41 1.75
C LEU A 185 -1.92 8.88 2.38
N TYR A 186 -1.27 7.93 1.72
CA TYR A 186 0.00 7.36 2.16
C TYR A 186 1.07 7.60 1.10
N PHE A 187 2.20 8.14 1.53
CA PHE A 187 3.44 8.06 0.77
C PHE A 187 4.45 7.14 1.44
N SER A 188 5.17 6.39 0.62
CA SER A 188 6.21 5.47 1.09
C SER A 188 7.54 6.22 1.21
N LEU A 189 8.05 6.40 2.43
CA LEU A 189 9.37 6.94 2.70
C LEU A 189 10.33 5.79 2.99
N ILE A 190 11.09 5.36 1.98
CA ILE A 190 11.94 4.17 2.08
C ILE A 190 13.30 4.47 2.68
N SER A 191 13.93 5.57 2.29
CA SER A 191 15.29 5.91 2.71
C SER A 191 15.35 7.38 3.11
N PRO A 192 16.27 7.77 4.01
CA PRO A 192 16.36 9.15 4.46
C PRO A 192 17.24 10.04 3.56
N ASN A 193 17.92 9.45 2.58
CA ASN A 193 18.77 10.17 1.63
C ASN A 193 18.73 9.51 0.25
N LYS A 194 19.17 10.27 -0.76
CA LYS A 194 19.12 9.90 -2.18
C LYS A 194 19.92 8.63 -2.49
N GLU A 195 21.15 8.53 -1.98
CA GLU A 195 22.04 7.39 -2.26
C GLU A 195 21.41 6.06 -1.81
N ASN A 196 20.96 6.00 -0.55
CA ASN A 196 20.32 4.80 -0.03
C ASN A 196 18.96 4.53 -0.70
N TYR A 197 18.25 5.57 -1.13
CA TYR A 197 17.03 5.43 -1.91
C TYR A 197 17.29 4.77 -3.28
N GLU A 198 18.28 5.25 -4.02
CA GLU A 198 18.62 4.72 -5.35
C GLU A 198 19.06 3.26 -5.28
N GLN A 199 19.84 2.90 -4.26
CA GLN A 199 20.26 1.52 -4.02
C GLN A 199 19.07 0.58 -3.73
N ILE A 200 18.14 0.98 -2.86
CA ILE A 200 17.04 0.12 -2.40
C ILE A 200 15.87 0.11 -3.40
N CYS A 201 15.47 1.27 -3.90
CA CYS A 201 14.28 1.44 -4.74
C CYS A 201 14.56 1.23 -6.22
N ARG A 202 15.81 1.42 -6.68
CA ARG A 202 16.20 1.35 -8.10
C ARG A 202 15.19 2.06 -9.01
N PRO A 203 15.14 3.40 -8.96
CA PRO A 203 14.18 4.17 -9.74
C PRO A 203 14.38 3.93 -11.24
N LEU A 204 13.27 3.90 -11.97
CA LEU A 204 13.20 3.74 -13.43
C LEU A 204 13.00 5.07 -14.15
N ILE A 205 12.94 6.17 -13.41
CA ILE A 205 12.75 7.53 -13.95
C ILE A 205 13.85 8.44 -13.44
N LEU A 206 14.15 9.49 -14.20
CA LEU A 206 15.13 10.51 -13.82
C LEU A 206 14.59 11.36 -12.65
N ASN A 207 15.52 11.81 -11.80
CA ASN A 207 15.25 12.71 -10.67
C ASN A 207 14.12 12.22 -9.75
N ALA A 208 14.02 10.89 -9.58
CA ALA A 208 12.93 10.28 -8.82
C ALA A 208 12.93 10.71 -7.35
N TRP A 209 14.12 10.89 -6.75
CA TRP A 209 14.24 11.37 -5.37
C TRP A 209 13.71 12.79 -5.22
N GLU A 210 14.10 13.69 -6.13
CA GLU A 210 13.65 15.07 -6.16
C GLU A 210 12.13 15.16 -6.35
N LYS A 211 11.57 14.34 -7.24
CA LYS A 211 10.11 14.21 -7.45
C LYS A 211 9.35 13.74 -6.19
N ILE A 212 9.95 12.86 -5.39
CA ILE A 212 9.39 12.44 -4.10
C ILE A 212 9.39 13.60 -3.12
N MET A 213 10.52 14.30 -3.00
CA MET A 213 10.65 15.48 -2.13
C MET A 213 9.68 16.60 -2.53
N GLU A 214 9.45 16.79 -3.84
CA GLU A 214 8.45 17.72 -4.37
C GLU A 214 7.03 17.27 -3.98
N SER A 215 6.69 16.00 -4.18
CA SER A 215 5.39 15.45 -3.78
C SER A 215 5.13 15.58 -2.28
N PHE A 216 6.17 15.42 -1.45
CA PHE A 216 6.07 15.59 0.00
C PHE A 216 5.80 17.05 0.39
N SER A 217 6.21 18.02 -0.43
CA SER A 217 5.94 19.44 -0.17
C SER A 217 4.45 19.79 -0.23
N TYR A 218 3.65 18.94 -0.89
CA TYR A 218 2.18 19.08 -0.92
C TYR A 218 1.46 18.42 0.24
N LEU A 219 2.15 17.73 1.17
CA LEU A 219 1.47 16.98 2.24
C LEU A 219 0.58 17.85 3.14
N GLU A 220 0.99 19.09 3.40
CA GLU A 220 0.21 20.03 4.22
C GLU A 220 -0.98 20.66 3.48
N SER A 221 -1.03 20.57 2.14
CA SER A 221 -2.18 21.09 1.39
C SER A 221 -3.39 20.15 1.42
N PHE A 222 -3.22 18.90 1.88
CA PHE A 222 -4.32 17.94 2.00
C PHE A 222 -5.08 18.15 3.31
N SER A 223 -6.41 18.19 3.22
CA SER A 223 -7.30 18.21 4.40
C SER A 223 -7.47 16.84 5.04
N CYS A 224 -7.38 15.77 4.24
CA CYS A 224 -7.39 14.39 4.73
C CYS A 224 -6.10 14.05 5.49
N PRO A 225 -6.13 13.09 6.44
CA PRO A 225 -4.92 12.62 7.09
C PRO A 225 -3.89 12.09 6.09
N THR A 226 -2.65 12.54 6.23
CA THR A 226 -1.52 12.10 5.43
C THR A 226 -0.56 11.23 6.25
N VAL A 227 0.01 10.20 5.62
CA VAL A 227 0.90 9.24 6.28
C VAL A 227 2.20 9.08 5.51
N LEU A 228 3.33 9.30 6.17
CA LEU A 228 4.60 8.77 5.71
C LEU A 228 4.83 7.38 6.29
N ARG A 229 4.81 6.36 5.44
CA ARG A 229 5.04 4.97 5.85
C ARG A 229 6.46 4.54 5.51
N LEU A 230 7.22 4.23 6.56
CA LEU A 230 8.57 3.71 6.46
C LEU A 230 8.52 2.19 6.41
N THR A 231 9.11 1.60 5.36
CA THR A 231 9.31 0.15 5.28
C THR A 231 10.75 -0.16 5.62
N LEU A 232 10.98 -0.57 6.86
CA LEU A 232 12.29 -0.69 7.49
C LEU A 232 12.78 -2.14 7.44
N SER A 233 14.03 -2.32 7.03
CA SER A 233 14.67 -3.60 6.84
C SER A 233 16.03 -3.60 7.54
N ASP A 234 16.30 -4.68 8.28
CA ASP A 234 17.62 -4.93 8.85
C ASP A 234 18.67 -4.94 7.73
N HIS A 235 19.84 -4.36 8.01
CA HIS A 235 20.99 -4.24 7.09
C HIS A 235 20.75 -3.43 5.80
N LYS A 236 19.64 -2.67 5.72
CA LYS A 236 19.34 -1.79 4.57
C LYS A 236 19.13 -0.36 5.04
N ASN A 237 17.98 -0.08 5.66
CA ASN A 237 17.54 1.27 6.01
C ASN A 237 17.06 1.42 7.47
N LEU A 238 17.05 0.34 8.28
CA LEU A 238 16.75 0.42 9.71
C LEU A 238 17.98 0.94 10.49
N LYS A 239 18.30 2.22 10.29
CA LYS A 239 19.41 2.95 10.93
C LYS A 239 19.14 4.45 10.83
N ASN A 240 19.85 5.24 11.63
CA ASN A 240 19.86 6.70 11.58
C ASN A 240 18.46 7.35 11.61
N PRO A 241 17.64 7.09 12.66
CA PRO A 241 16.30 7.69 12.78
C PRO A 241 16.31 9.23 12.68
N GLU A 242 17.39 9.89 13.10
CA GLU A 242 17.58 11.33 13.00
C GLU A 242 17.57 11.86 11.56
N GLU A 243 18.02 11.08 10.56
CA GLU A 243 17.94 11.51 9.17
C GLU A 243 16.50 11.41 8.63
N PHE A 244 15.74 10.40 9.04
CA PHE A 244 14.32 10.31 8.73
C PHE A 244 13.53 11.43 9.41
N ALA A 245 13.90 11.78 10.65
CA ALA A 245 13.27 12.86 11.42
C ALA A 245 13.31 14.19 10.66
N LYS A 246 14.45 14.57 10.08
CA LYS A 246 14.60 15.80 9.28
C LYS A 246 13.59 15.90 8.13
N ILE A 247 13.29 14.79 7.45
CA ILE A 247 12.28 14.75 6.37
C ILE A 247 10.88 14.89 6.97
N ILE A 248 10.60 14.17 8.05
CA ILE A 248 9.29 14.20 8.72
C ILE A 248 8.97 15.57 9.32
N GLU A 249 9.95 16.25 9.90
CA GLU A 249 9.80 17.62 10.42
C GLU A 249 9.50 18.58 9.27
N LYS A 250 10.30 18.53 8.20
CA LYS A 250 10.18 19.41 7.04
C LYS A 250 8.83 19.31 6.34
N TYR A 251 8.32 18.08 6.15
CA TYR A 251 7.12 17.84 5.34
C TYR A 251 5.88 17.50 6.17
N SER A 252 6.07 17.27 7.47
CA SER A 252 5.02 17.44 8.45
C SER A 252 3.72 16.63 8.21
N PRO A 253 3.79 15.32 7.90
CA PRO A 253 2.59 14.49 7.72
C PRO A 253 1.71 14.39 8.99
N THR A 254 0.45 13.99 8.85
CA THR A 254 -0.41 13.76 10.04
C THR A 254 0.08 12.59 10.91
N HIS A 255 0.52 11.51 10.25
CA HIS A 255 1.00 10.29 10.90
C HIS A 255 2.29 9.76 10.26
N VAL A 256 3.03 9.00 11.04
CA VAL A 256 4.17 8.20 10.56
C VAL A 256 3.95 6.75 10.96
N GLU A 257 4.03 5.85 9.99
CA GLU A 257 4.01 4.40 10.23
C GLU A 257 5.42 3.83 10.07
N ALA A 258 6.08 3.48 11.17
CA ALA A 258 7.35 2.75 11.14
C ALA A 258 7.06 1.25 11.08
N LYS A 259 7.32 0.60 9.94
CA LYS A 259 6.90 -0.78 9.69
C LYS A 259 8.06 -1.66 9.22
N GLY A 260 8.23 -2.81 9.87
CA GLY A 260 9.18 -3.83 9.45
C GLY A 260 8.82 -4.44 8.10
N TYR A 261 9.84 -4.60 7.24
CA TYR A 261 9.79 -5.43 6.05
C TYR A 261 9.36 -6.85 6.42
N MET A 262 8.61 -7.50 5.52
CA MET A 262 8.18 -8.89 5.63
C MET A 262 8.64 -9.66 4.40
N TYR A 263 9.31 -10.80 4.61
CA TYR A 263 9.87 -11.65 3.55
C TYR A 263 8.75 -12.35 2.74
N LEU A 264 8.25 -11.70 1.68
CA LEU A 264 7.03 -12.09 0.94
C LEU A 264 7.17 -11.91 -0.58
N GLY A 265 6.48 -12.77 -1.35
CA GLY A 265 6.39 -12.66 -2.82
C GLY A 265 7.73 -12.70 -3.53
N PHE A 266 7.87 -11.91 -4.61
CA PHE A 266 9.09 -11.89 -5.44
C PHE A 266 10.30 -11.24 -4.78
N SER A 267 10.13 -10.45 -3.71
CA SER A 267 11.27 -9.93 -2.95
C SER A 267 12.22 -11.04 -2.47
N ARG A 268 11.69 -12.25 -2.24
CA ARG A 268 12.44 -13.44 -1.88
C ARG A 268 13.45 -13.91 -2.93
N ARG A 269 13.28 -13.47 -4.17
CA ARG A 269 14.16 -13.77 -5.31
C ARG A 269 15.13 -12.63 -5.63
N ARG A 270 15.06 -11.49 -4.90
CA ARG A 270 15.78 -10.25 -5.23
C ARG A 270 16.72 -9.81 -4.11
N GLY A 271 17.66 -10.66 -3.75
CA GLY A 271 18.71 -10.35 -2.76
C GLY A 271 18.23 -10.14 -1.32
N MET A 272 16.92 -10.01 -1.06
CA MET A 272 16.37 -10.01 0.29
C MET A 272 16.45 -11.40 0.91
N LYS A 273 16.65 -11.45 2.21
CA LYS A 273 16.78 -12.66 3.03
C LYS A 273 15.87 -12.57 4.26
N VAL A 274 15.69 -13.70 4.95
CA VAL A 274 14.86 -13.75 6.18
C VAL A 274 15.43 -12.84 7.27
N ASN A 275 16.76 -12.74 7.40
CA ASN A 275 17.42 -11.87 8.38
C ASN A 275 17.28 -10.37 8.07
N ASN A 276 16.79 -9.99 6.88
CA ASN A 276 16.39 -8.61 6.61
C ASN A 276 15.06 -8.24 7.27
N MET A 277 14.30 -9.21 7.79
CA MET A 277 13.03 -8.99 8.49
C MET A 277 13.28 -8.59 9.95
N PRO A 278 13.17 -7.30 10.33
CA PRO A 278 13.57 -6.85 11.65
C PRO A 278 12.59 -7.31 12.72
N LEU A 279 13.08 -7.60 13.92
CA LEU A 279 12.22 -7.88 15.08
C LEU A 279 11.38 -6.65 15.45
N HIS A 280 10.19 -6.88 16.02
CA HIS A 280 9.30 -5.78 16.44
C HIS A 280 9.98 -4.85 17.45
N LYS A 281 10.74 -5.41 18.40
CA LYS A 281 11.52 -4.63 19.38
C LYS A 281 12.41 -3.57 18.71
N LYS A 282 13.14 -3.94 17.65
CA LYS A 282 14.00 -3.00 16.90
C LYS A 282 13.18 -1.90 16.22
N ILE A 283 12.02 -2.24 15.64
CA ILE A 283 11.12 -1.26 15.03
C ILE A 283 10.61 -0.27 16.09
N LYS A 284 10.25 -0.77 17.27
CA LYS A 284 9.77 0.07 18.38
C LYS A 284 10.85 1.00 18.92
N GLU A 285 12.06 0.48 19.15
CA GLU A 285 13.21 1.30 19.55
C GLU A 285 13.55 2.39 18.51
N PHE A 286 13.55 2.03 17.23
CA PHE A 286 13.74 2.98 16.14
C PHE A 286 12.64 4.05 16.11
N ALA A 287 11.38 3.65 16.23
CA ALA A 287 10.24 4.56 16.17
C ALA A 287 10.18 5.53 17.37
N ILE A 288 10.56 5.08 18.57
CA ILE A 288 10.64 5.96 19.75
C ILE A 288 11.71 7.03 19.53
N LYS A 289 12.93 6.64 19.11
CA LYS A 289 13.98 7.61 18.78
C LYS A 289 13.55 8.55 17.66
N LEU A 290 12.88 8.03 16.63
CA LEU A 290 12.34 8.86 15.54
C LEU A 290 11.36 9.91 16.08
N ALA A 291 10.43 9.50 16.94
CA ALA A 291 9.44 10.36 17.55
C ALA A 291 10.08 11.49 18.37
N ASP A 292 11.09 11.16 19.19
CA ASP A 292 11.85 12.13 19.99
C ASP A 292 12.58 13.15 19.11
N ASN A 293 13.08 12.73 17.94
CA ASN A 293 13.83 13.59 17.02
C ASN A 293 12.93 14.45 16.11
N CYS A 294 11.63 14.16 15.97
CA CYS A 294 10.73 14.95 15.12
C CYS A 294 9.53 15.56 15.86
N GLY A 295 9.44 15.40 17.18
CA GLY A 295 8.35 15.93 18.00
C GLY A 295 7.00 15.24 17.80
N TYR A 296 6.98 13.98 17.36
CA TYR A 296 5.74 13.20 17.21
C TYR A 296 5.47 12.39 18.48
N TYR A 297 4.20 12.07 18.72
CA TYR A 297 3.81 11.20 19.82
C TYR A 297 3.75 9.75 19.35
N PHE A 298 4.31 8.85 20.17
CA PHE A 298 3.99 7.42 20.07
C PHE A 298 2.51 7.22 20.40
N ILE A 299 1.76 6.58 19.50
CA ILE A 299 0.32 6.36 19.66
C ILE A 299 0.04 4.91 20.03
N ASP A 300 0.53 3.98 19.21
CA ASP A 300 0.23 2.56 19.39
C ASP A 300 1.20 1.68 18.58
N ASP A 301 1.23 0.38 18.88
CA ASP A 301 2.02 -0.61 18.15
C ASP A 301 1.32 -1.96 17.98
N VAL A 302 1.68 -2.68 16.92
CA VAL A 302 1.13 -4.02 16.62
C VAL A 302 2.25 -4.98 16.28
N GLU A 303 2.67 -5.77 17.27
CA GLU A 303 3.79 -6.70 17.19
C GLU A 303 3.67 -7.69 16.01
N ARG A 304 2.51 -8.33 15.84
CA ARG A 304 2.27 -9.29 14.73
C ARG A 304 2.44 -8.70 13.33
N SER A 305 2.33 -7.38 13.20
CA SER A 305 2.54 -6.63 11.95
C SER A 305 3.86 -5.86 11.94
N ARG A 306 4.64 -5.93 13.03
CA ARG A 306 5.91 -5.24 13.26
C ARG A 306 5.83 -3.76 12.91
N VAL A 307 4.81 -3.08 13.43
CA VAL A 307 4.50 -1.70 13.07
C VAL A 307 4.21 -0.85 14.29
N VAL A 308 4.70 0.39 14.25
CA VAL A 308 4.44 1.44 15.22
C VAL A 308 3.79 2.62 14.52
N LEU A 309 2.79 3.21 15.18
CA LEU A 309 2.15 4.44 14.76
C LEU A 309 2.64 5.61 15.59
N LEU A 310 3.10 6.65 14.90
CA LEU A 310 3.39 7.96 15.47
C LEU A 310 2.41 8.99 14.88
N SER A 311 2.11 10.04 15.63
CA SER A 311 1.28 11.16 15.14
C SER A 311 1.67 12.48 15.76
N LYS A 312 1.40 13.57 15.03
CA LYS A 312 1.46 14.94 15.58
C LYS A 312 0.52 15.15 16.77
N GLN A 313 -0.57 14.39 16.86
CA GLN A 313 -1.58 14.52 17.91
C GLN A 313 -1.54 13.31 18.85
N LYS A 314 -1.71 13.53 20.16
CA LYS A 314 -1.73 12.46 21.18
C LYS A 314 -2.89 11.48 21.04
N LYS A 315 -3.96 11.88 20.36
CA LYS A 315 -5.13 11.04 20.07
C LYS A 315 -5.45 11.14 18.59
N ILE A 316 -5.83 10.03 17.99
CA ILE A 316 -6.21 9.97 16.58
C ILE A 316 -7.70 9.62 16.45
N LYS A 317 -8.37 10.22 15.47
CA LYS A 317 -9.77 9.91 15.13
C LYS A 317 -9.79 8.64 14.28
N LYS A 318 -10.64 7.69 14.66
CA LYS A 318 -10.92 6.48 13.89
C LYS A 318 -12.06 6.71 12.90
N PHE A 319 -12.12 5.90 11.85
CA PHE A 319 -13.17 5.98 10.81
C PHE A 319 -14.48 5.31 11.22
N SER A 320 -14.43 4.32 12.13
CA SER A 320 -15.61 3.68 12.72
C SER A 320 -16.09 4.35 13.99
#